data_AF-A0A0K9NKM0-F1
#
_entry.id   AF-A0A0K9NKM0-F1
#
_cell.length_a   1.000
_cell.length_b   1.000
_cell.length_c   1.000
_cell.angle_alpha   90.00
_cell.angle_beta   90.00
_cell.angle_gamma   90.00
#
_symmetry.space_group_name_H-M   'P 1'
#
loop_
_entity.id
_entity.type
_entity.pdbx_description
1 polymer ?
#
loop_
_entity_poly.entity_id
_entity_poly.type
_entity_poly.pdbx_seq_one_letter_code
_entity_poly.pdbx_strand_id
1 'polypeptide(L)'
;MLRGGDQVTSVLEEMIALLEDMEIDKDSEAAAVELAAQGVIGKRVDEMESGFMMALDYMIELAEKDQDGQRKSLLEIIKQTVLDHLTKKCPPHIQVIGLLCRTPKKDSRQELLRRVAAGGGVFKGEQGTKVQLPAANLNDIANQADDLLETMESRPVVPDRKLLARLVLIREEARDMMGGGILDERNDRGLSTLPEAEVNFLAKLVAIKPGKTLQTMIKSVMQGKGDGADNQEEGGDRPPGGIAGRGSVTGRKPRPVRPGMFLETVSKVLGGIYSGNSSGIMAQHLEWVHRKTLEILQELAF
;
A
#
# COMPACT_ATOMS: atom_id res chain seq x y z
N MET A 1 -27.66 17.57 0.70
CA MET A 1 -26.32 17.96 0.22
C MET A 1 -25.37 17.78 1.38
N LEU A 2 -24.23 17.11 1.15
CA LEU A 2 -23.33 16.62 2.20
C LEU A 2 -22.72 17.81 2.95
N ARG A 3 -22.73 17.78 4.29
CA ARG A 3 -22.04 18.77 5.16
C ARG A 3 -20.59 19.04 4.73
N GLY A 4 -19.92 18.05 4.14
CA GLY A 4 -18.59 18.20 3.56
C GLY A 4 -18.51 19.24 2.43
N GLY A 5 -19.56 19.40 1.62
CA GLY A 5 -19.63 20.45 0.60
C GLY A 5 -19.68 21.84 1.20
N ASP A 6 -20.51 22.04 2.23
CA ASP A 6 -20.59 23.31 2.96
C ASP A 6 -19.26 23.64 3.67
N GLN A 7 -18.55 22.61 4.19
CA GLN A 7 -17.20 22.78 4.75
C GLN A 7 -16.18 23.22 3.69
N VAL A 8 -16.21 22.66 2.48
CA VAL A 8 -15.33 23.10 1.37
C VAL A 8 -15.61 24.56 1.01
N THR A 9 -16.89 24.94 0.87
CA THR A 9 -17.27 26.32 0.57
C THR A 9 -16.82 27.27 1.69
N SER A 10 -17.00 26.90 2.95
CA SER A 10 -16.55 27.71 4.08
C SER A 10 -15.02 27.88 4.13
N VAL A 11 -14.24 26.84 3.76
CA VAL A 11 -12.78 26.95 3.66
C VAL A 11 -12.39 27.92 2.55
N LEU A 12 -13.05 27.86 1.39
CA LEU A 12 -12.80 28.77 0.28
C LEU A 12 -13.13 30.23 0.65
N GLU A 13 -14.24 30.47 1.33
CA GLU A 13 -14.64 31.81 1.79
C GLU A 13 -13.62 32.41 2.77
N GLU A 14 -13.14 31.62 3.75
CA GLU A 14 -12.14 32.09 4.70
C GLU A 14 -10.77 32.32 4.03
N MET A 15 -10.41 31.51 3.03
CA MET A 15 -9.22 31.75 2.21
C MET A 15 -9.32 33.05 1.42
N ILE A 16 -10.48 33.35 0.82
CA ILE A 16 -10.73 34.61 0.10
C ILE A 16 -10.53 35.78 1.06
N ALA A 17 -11.13 35.74 2.25
CA ALA A 17 -10.97 36.81 3.24
C ALA A 17 -9.50 37.04 3.63
N LEU A 18 -8.73 35.97 3.83
CA LEU A 18 -7.29 36.07 4.13
C LEU A 18 -6.48 36.64 2.96
N LEU A 19 -6.84 36.29 1.72
CA LEU A 19 -6.16 36.79 0.53
C LEU A 19 -6.49 38.27 0.26
N GLU A 20 -7.71 38.71 0.56
CA GLU A 20 -8.12 40.12 0.49
C GLU A 20 -7.37 41.01 1.49
N ASP A 21 -7.05 40.46 2.67
CA ASP A 21 -6.25 41.14 3.69
C ASP A 21 -4.74 41.16 3.38
N MET A 22 -4.27 40.35 2.42
CA MET A 22 -2.86 40.31 2.01
C MET A 22 -2.59 41.31 0.88
N GLU A 23 -1.54 42.14 1.01
CA GLU A 23 -1.00 42.91 -0.12
C GLU A 23 -0.25 41.96 -1.06
N ILE A 24 -0.98 41.36 -2.02
CA ILE A 24 -0.44 40.37 -2.96
C ILE A 24 0.19 41.09 -4.17
N ASP A 25 1.50 40.92 -4.32
CA ASP A 25 2.18 41.20 -5.59
C ASP A 25 1.88 40.11 -6.63
N LYS A 26 1.78 40.47 -7.92
CA LYS A 26 1.40 39.55 -9.01
C LYS A 26 2.32 38.34 -9.13
N ASP A 27 3.58 38.50 -8.73
CA ASP A 27 4.58 37.43 -8.78
C ASP A 27 4.46 36.44 -7.59
N SER A 28 3.65 36.76 -6.57
CA SER A 28 3.51 35.99 -5.33
C SER A 28 2.12 35.36 -5.13
N GLU A 29 1.22 35.47 -6.11
CA GLU A 29 -0.17 35.04 -6.00
C GLU A 29 -0.30 33.54 -5.65
N ALA A 30 0.46 32.67 -6.30
CA ALA A 30 0.45 31.23 -6.00
C ALA A 30 0.95 30.92 -4.57
N ALA A 31 1.97 31.63 -4.11
CA ALA A 31 2.51 31.46 -2.75
C ALA A 31 1.55 32.00 -1.68
N ALA A 32 0.84 33.10 -1.98
CA ALA A 32 -0.19 33.65 -1.11
C ALA A 32 -1.37 32.68 -0.95
N VAL A 33 -1.82 32.07 -2.05
CA VAL A 33 -2.88 31.03 -2.04
C VAL A 33 -2.46 29.84 -1.19
N GLU A 34 -1.22 29.36 -1.32
CA GLU A 34 -0.71 28.26 -0.52
C GLU A 34 -0.63 28.61 0.98
N LEU A 35 -0.18 29.83 1.32
CA LEU A 35 -0.14 30.32 2.70
C LEU A 35 -1.53 30.46 3.32
N ALA A 36 -2.49 31.02 2.56
CA ALA A 36 -3.88 31.12 2.99
C ALA A 36 -4.49 29.74 3.24
N ALA A 37 -4.26 28.79 2.31
CA ALA A 37 -4.70 27.40 2.46
C ALA A 37 -4.10 26.78 3.73
N GLN A 38 -2.80 26.92 3.96
CA GLN A 38 -2.13 26.39 5.16
C GLN A 38 -2.69 27.01 6.45
N GLY A 39 -2.97 28.31 6.45
CA GLY A 39 -3.54 29.04 7.59
C GLY A 39 -4.95 28.59 7.95
N VAL A 40 -5.85 28.46 6.96
CA VAL A 40 -7.24 28.03 7.18
C VAL A 40 -7.31 26.55 7.55
N ILE A 41 -6.63 25.70 6.78
CA ILE A 41 -6.65 24.25 7.01
C ILE A 41 -6.01 23.92 8.35
N GLY A 42 -4.90 24.57 8.71
CA GLY A 42 -4.21 24.30 9.97
C GLY A 42 -5.07 24.53 11.22
N LYS A 43 -6.05 25.45 11.15
CA LYS A 43 -7.01 25.71 12.23
C LYS A 43 -8.12 24.67 12.31
N ARG A 44 -8.54 24.13 11.16
CA ARG A 44 -9.80 23.36 11.03
C ARG A 44 -9.62 21.87 10.80
N VAL A 45 -8.41 21.40 10.46
CA VAL A 45 -8.17 20.02 10.02
C VAL A 45 -8.62 18.94 11.02
N ASP A 46 -8.60 19.24 12.32
CA ASP A 46 -9.05 18.32 13.37
C ASP A 46 -10.58 18.27 13.51
N GLU A 47 -11.27 19.27 12.97
CA GLU A 47 -12.74 19.42 12.98
C GLU A 47 -13.37 19.04 11.62
N MET A 48 -12.54 18.71 10.62
CA MET A 48 -13.00 18.36 9.29
C MET A 48 -13.68 16.99 9.30
N GLU A 49 -14.89 16.91 8.73
CA GLU A 49 -15.66 15.67 8.69
C GLU A 49 -15.08 14.70 7.64
N SER A 50 -15.30 13.40 7.84
CA SER A 50 -14.86 12.34 6.91
C SER A 50 -15.33 12.52 5.46
N GLY A 51 -16.43 13.24 5.24
CA GLY A 51 -16.98 13.53 3.92
C GLY A 51 -16.29 14.70 3.18
N PHE A 52 -15.41 15.45 3.84
CA PHE A 52 -14.76 16.62 3.24
C PHE A 52 -13.90 16.25 2.02
N MET A 53 -13.03 15.25 2.13
CA MET A 53 -12.15 14.84 1.03
C MET A 53 -12.95 14.33 -0.17
N MET A 54 -14.05 13.60 0.08
CA MET A 54 -14.96 13.15 -0.99
C MET A 54 -15.65 14.33 -1.68
N ALA A 55 -16.05 15.35 -0.92
CA ALA A 55 -16.65 16.56 -1.47
C ALA A 55 -15.63 17.36 -2.31
N LEU A 56 -14.37 17.48 -1.84
CA LEU A 56 -13.29 18.08 -2.63
C LEU A 56 -13.07 17.34 -3.94
N ASP A 57 -12.94 16.02 -3.89
CA ASP A 57 -12.74 15.19 -5.09
C ASP A 57 -13.88 15.37 -6.09
N TYR A 58 -15.13 15.38 -5.61
CA TYR A 58 -16.29 15.65 -6.44
C TYR A 58 -16.27 17.05 -7.06
N MET A 59 -15.86 18.08 -6.31
CA MET A 59 -15.76 19.45 -6.83
C MET A 59 -14.63 19.61 -7.84
N ILE A 60 -13.51 18.89 -7.68
CA ILE A 60 -12.42 18.85 -8.66
C ILE A 60 -12.91 18.21 -9.97
N GLU A 61 -13.61 17.07 -9.88
CA GLU A 61 -14.21 16.42 -11.05
C GLU A 61 -15.23 17.32 -11.75
N LEU A 62 -16.02 18.08 -10.99
CA LEU A 62 -16.98 19.03 -11.54
C LEU A 62 -16.28 20.17 -12.26
N ALA A 63 -15.24 20.76 -11.66
CA ALA A 63 -14.45 21.82 -12.30
C ALA A 63 -13.77 21.34 -13.58
N GLU A 64 -13.32 20.07 -13.63
CA GLU A 64 -12.78 19.46 -14.84
C GLU A 64 -13.84 19.30 -15.94
N LYS A 65 -15.06 18.88 -15.59
CA LYS A 65 -16.19 18.79 -16.54
C LYS A 65 -16.62 20.15 -17.08
N ASP A 66 -16.59 21.17 -16.22
CA ASP A 66 -16.94 22.55 -16.56
C ASP A 66 -15.82 23.28 -17.32
N GLN A 67 -14.67 22.63 -17.55
CA GLN A 67 -13.45 23.21 -18.14
C GLN A 67 -12.92 24.45 -17.39
N ASP A 68 -13.22 24.54 -16.09
CA ASP A 68 -12.75 25.61 -15.22
C ASP A 68 -11.38 25.25 -14.61
N GLY A 69 -10.32 25.55 -15.38
CA GLY A 69 -8.95 25.25 -14.99
C GLY A 69 -8.46 25.97 -13.73
N GLN A 70 -8.96 27.18 -13.46
CA GLN A 70 -8.59 27.96 -12.28
C GLN A 70 -9.22 27.39 -11.01
N ARG A 71 -10.51 27.05 -11.07
CA ARG A 71 -11.18 26.40 -9.95
C ARG A 71 -10.57 25.03 -9.65
N LYS A 72 -10.24 24.28 -10.70
CA LYS A 72 -9.55 22.98 -10.56
C LYS A 72 -8.21 23.13 -9.83
N SER A 73 -7.35 24.06 -10.26
CA SER A 73 -6.03 24.23 -9.65
C SER A 73 -6.11 24.67 -8.19
N LEU A 74 -7.04 25.57 -7.85
CA LEU A 74 -7.26 25.99 -6.46
C LEU A 74 -7.71 24.82 -5.56
N LEU A 75 -8.67 24.03 -6.02
CA LEU A 75 -9.15 22.86 -5.28
C LEU A 75 -8.07 21.79 -5.12
N GLU A 76 -7.22 21.60 -6.13
CA GLU A 76 -6.05 20.71 -6.05
C GLU A 76 -5.01 21.20 -5.01
N ILE A 77 -4.75 22.51 -4.93
CA ILE A 77 -3.88 23.10 -3.90
C ILE A 77 -4.45 22.85 -2.51
N ILE A 78 -5.75 23.08 -2.31
CA ILE A 78 -6.43 22.84 -1.03
C ILE A 78 -6.34 21.37 -0.65
N LYS A 79 -6.68 20.47 -1.58
CA LYS A 79 -6.56 19.03 -1.38
C LYS A 79 -5.15 18.63 -0.96
N GLN A 80 -4.13 19.12 -1.65
CA GLN A 80 -2.73 18.82 -1.34
C GLN A 80 -2.35 19.37 0.04
N THR A 81 -2.77 20.58 0.38
CA THR A 81 -2.50 21.21 1.67
C THR A 81 -3.12 20.44 2.85
N VAL A 82 -4.35 19.94 2.69
CA VAL A 82 -5.00 19.08 3.68
C VAL A 82 -4.23 17.78 3.86
N LEU A 83 -3.85 17.12 2.75
CA LEU A 83 -3.07 15.89 2.79
C LEU A 83 -1.70 16.09 3.46
N ASP A 84 -1.03 17.20 3.20
CA ASP A 84 0.26 17.52 3.81
C ASP A 84 0.12 17.78 5.32
N HIS A 85 -0.93 18.47 5.74
CA HIS A 85 -1.20 18.71 7.15
C HIS A 85 -1.51 17.41 7.90
N LEU A 86 -2.36 16.55 7.32
CA LEU A 86 -2.66 15.22 7.87
C LEU A 86 -1.39 14.36 7.94
N THR A 87 -0.57 14.37 6.89
CA THR A 87 0.68 13.61 6.85
C THR A 87 1.64 14.07 7.95
N LYS A 88 1.79 15.37 8.19
CA LYS A 88 2.65 15.90 9.26
C LYS A 88 2.21 15.47 10.67
N LYS A 89 0.91 15.24 10.90
CA LYS A 89 0.37 14.76 12.18
C LYS A 89 0.54 13.25 12.37
N CYS A 90 0.73 12.48 11.31
CA CYS A 90 0.95 11.05 11.42
C CYS A 90 2.27 10.72 12.13
N PRO A 91 2.36 9.60 12.86
CA PRO A 91 3.63 9.10 13.38
C PRO A 91 4.72 8.94 12.29
N PRO A 92 6.01 9.07 12.64
CA PRO A 92 7.12 8.98 11.68
C PRO A 92 7.09 7.78 10.73
N HIS A 93 6.78 6.58 11.25
CA HIS A 93 6.73 5.34 10.45
C HIS A 93 5.59 5.37 9.41
N ILE A 94 4.44 5.98 9.71
CA ILE A 94 3.34 6.16 8.74
C ILE A 94 3.76 7.12 7.62
N GLN A 95 4.41 8.24 7.97
CA GLN A 95 4.90 9.21 6.99
C GLN A 95 5.87 8.55 6.01
N VAL A 96 6.79 7.74 6.54
CA VAL A 96 7.78 7.00 5.75
C VAL A 96 7.10 6.00 4.80
N ILE A 97 6.10 5.24 5.25
CA ILE A 97 5.32 4.35 4.36
C ILE A 97 4.70 5.14 3.21
N GLY A 98 4.11 6.30 3.49
CA GLY A 98 3.54 7.18 2.46
C GLY A 98 4.57 7.64 1.42
N LEU A 99 5.81 7.93 1.83
CA LEU A 99 6.91 8.29 0.92
C LEU A 99 7.38 7.09 0.10
N LEU A 100 7.51 5.92 0.73
CA LEU A 100 7.93 4.69 0.06
C LEU A 100 6.91 4.24 -1.01
N CYS A 101 5.61 4.38 -0.75
CA CYS A 101 4.55 4.12 -1.72
C CYS A 101 4.65 4.99 -2.98
N ARG A 102 5.31 6.14 -2.91
CA ARG A 102 5.54 7.06 -4.04
C ARG A 102 6.92 6.88 -4.69
N THR A 103 7.73 5.96 -4.19
CA THR A 103 9.11 5.73 -4.66
C THR A 103 9.19 4.43 -5.48
N PRO A 104 9.18 4.51 -6.82
CA PRO A 104 9.06 3.33 -7.69
C PRO A 104 10.31 2.45 -7.73
N LYS A 105 11.51 3.05 -7.70
CA LYS A 105 12.78 2.32 -7.78
C LYS A 105 13.16 1.71 -6.43
N LYS A 106 13.48 0.41 -6.46
CA LYS A 106 13.93 -0.35 -5.29
C LYS A 106 15.15 0.28 -4.61
N ASP A 107 16.18 0.64 -5.39
CA ASP A 107 17.40 1.22 -4.84
C ASP A 107 17.14 2.55 -4.12
N SER A 108 16.22 3.36 -4.65
CA SER A 108 15.78 4.61 -4.02
C SER A 108 15.01 4.37 -2.74
N ARG A 109 14.14 3.34 -2.68
CA ARG A 109 13.46 2.94 -1.43
C ARG A 109 14.43 2.44 -0.38
N GLN A 110 15.41 1.63 -0.76
CA GLN A 110 16.43 1.14 0.17
C GLN A 110 17.29 2.29 0.72
N GLU A 111 17.70 3.24 -0.12
CA GLU A 111 18.40 4.44 0.34
C GLU A 111 17.54 5.28 1.30
N LEU A 112 16.25 5.44 1.00
CA LEU A 112 15.29 6.11 1.88
C LEU A 112 15.22 5.41 3.24
N LEU A 113 15.00 4.08 3.25
CA LEU A 113 14.95 3.26 4.48
C LEU A 113 16.24 3.37 5.30
N ARG A 114 17.42 3.37 4.65
CA ARG A 114 18.71 3.53 5.34
C ARG A 114 18.81 4.88 6.05
N ARG A 115 18.41 5.96 5.38
CA ARG A 115 18.44 7.31 5.98
C ARG A 115 17.48 7.42 7.14
N VAL A 116 16.26 6.91 6.99
CA VAL A 116 15.26 6.89 8.06
C VAL A 116 15.78 6.15 9.29
N ALA A 117 16.40 4.98 9.10
CA ALA A 117 17.00 4.20 10.17
C ALA A 117 18.22 4.89 10.81
N ALA A 118 18.96 5.70 10.05
CA ALA A 118 20.13 6.45 10.51
C ALA A 118 19.79 7.79 11.20
N GLY A 119 18.51 8.10 11.44
CA GLY A 119 18.07 9.33 12.10
C GLY A 119 17.40 10.36 11.18
N GLY A 120 17.04 9.99 9.95
CA GLY A 120 16.32 10.83 9.00
C GLY A 120 17.21 11.75 8.17
N GLY A 121 16.68 12.93 7.80
CA GLY A 121 17.41 13.96 7.05
C GLY A 121 16.84 14.25 5.66
N VAL A 122 17.60 14.93 4.80
CA VAL A 122 17.09 15.33 3.48
C VAL A 122 17.27 14.20 2.48
N PHE A 123 16.20 13.82 1.81
CA PHE A 123 16.20 12.88 0.69
C PHE A 123 15.91 13.60 -0.62
N LYS A 124 16.69 13.32 -1.65
CA LYS A 124 16.44 13.84 -3.00
C LYS A 124 15.68 12.76 -3.76
N GLY A 125 14.41 13.03 -4.05
CA GLY A 125 13.62 12.20 -4.94
C GLY A 125 14.14 12.27 -6.38
N GLU A 126 13.61 11.39 -7.24
CA GLU A 126 14.06 11.27 -8.64
C GLU A 126 13.87 12.55 -9.46
N GLN A 127 12.88 13.38 -9.12
CA GLN A 127 12.61 14.66 -9.79
C GLN A 127 13.40 15.84 -9.20
N GLY A 128 14.40 15.58 -8.34
CA GLY A 128 15.19 16.63 -7.67
C GLY A 128 14.48 17.27 -6.47
N THR A 129 13.22 16.92 -6.21
CA THR A 129 12.47 17.35 -5.03
C THR A 129 13.18 16.89 -3.76
N LYS A 130 13.51 17.84 -2.89
CA LYS A 130 14.07 17.57 -1.56
C LYS A 130 12.93 17.35 -0.58
N VAL A 131 12.89 16.17 0.02
CA VAL A 131 11.92 15.80 1.03
C VAL A 131 12.65 15.60 2.35
N GLN A 132 12.11 16.16 3.43
CA GLN A 132 12.60 15.90 4.78
C GLN A 132 12.07 14.55 5.25
N LEU A 133 12.98 13.64 5.61
CA LEU A 133 12.67 12.34 6.17
C LEU A 133 12.67 12.42 7.69
N PRO A 134 11.62 11.89 8.35
CA PRO A 134 11.65 11.71 9.79
C PRO A 134 12.51 10.49 10.16
N ALA A 135 12.96 10.43 11.41
CA ALA A 135 13.61 9.25 11.97
C ALA A 135 12.56 8.21 12.36
N ALA A 136 12.74 6.95 11.98
CA ALA A 136 11.85 5.85 12.37
C ALA A 136 12.59 4.52 12.42
N ASN A 137 12.10 3.60 13.25
CA ASN A 137 12.65 2.24 13.35
C ASN A 137 12.15 1.38 12.17
N LEU A 138 13.04 0.59 11.57
CA LEU A 138 12.68 -0.34 10.48
C LEU A 138 11.63 -1.38 10.93
N ASN A 139 11.68 -1.79 12.20
CA ASN A 139 10.71 -2.72 12.77
C ASN A 139 9.32 -2.07 12.84
N ASP A 140 9.23 -0.81 13.27
CA ASP A 140 7.95 -0.09 13.33
C ASP A 140 7.37 0.13 11.93
N ILE A 141 8.22 0.40 10.93
CA ILE A 141 7.81 0.51 9.53
C ILE A 141 7.30 -0.84 9.01
N ALA A 142 8.02 -1.93 9.27
CA ALA A 142 7.63 -3.26 8.83
C ALA A 142 6.31 -3.70 9.48
N ASN A 143 6.16 -3.53 10.79
CA ASN A 143 4.94 -3.86 11.54
C ASN A 143 3.77 -3.01 11.06
N GLN A 144 3.97 -1.70 10.89
CA GLN A 144 2.91 -0.83 10.42
C GLN A 144 2.46 -1.16 9.00
N ALA A 145 3.40 -1.50 8.10
CA ALA A 145 3.07 -1.98 6.76
C ALA A 145 2.29 -3.29 6.83
N ASP A 146 2.65 -4.18 7.75
CA ASP A 146 1.96 -5.45 7.97
C ASP A 146 0.53 -5.26 8.51
N ASP A 147 0.30 -4.36 9.46
CA ASP A 147 -1.04 -4.03 10.00
C ASP A 147 -1.97 -3.49 8.89
N LEU A 148 -1.43 -2.63 8.02
CA LEU A 148 -2.15 -2.10 6.86
C LEU A 148 -2.47 -3.21 5.86
N LEU A 149 -1.52 -4.12 5.60
CA LEU A 149 -1.74 -5.30 4.77
C LEU A 149 -2.81 -6.21 5.35
N GLU A 150 -2.77 -6.51 6.65
CA GLU A 150 -3.80 -7.34 7.31
C GLU A 150 -5.19 -6.74 7.12
N THR A 151 -5.30 -5.43 7.33
CA THR A 151 -6.55 -4.69 7.18
C THR A 151 -7.06 -4.70 5.74
N MET A 152 -6.17 -4.69 4.74
CA MET A 152 -6.55 -4.78 3.33
C MET A 152 -6.91 -6.21 2.91
N GLU A 153 -6.14 -7.21 3.35
CA GLU A 153 -6.25 -8.61 2.95
C GLU A 153 -7.38 -9.35 3.67
N SER A 154 -7.77 -8.90 4.87
CA SER A 154 -8.92 -9.42 5.61
C SER A 154 -10.27 -9.07 4.98
N ARG A 155 -10.30 -8.07 4.08
CA ARG A 155 -11.52 -7.66 3.36
C ARG A 155 -11.93 -8.72 2.33
N PRO A 156 -13.24 -8.89 2.08
CA PRO A 156 -13.73 -9.76 1.02
C PRO A 156 -13.19 -9.37 -0.36
N VAL A 157 -13.09 -8.06 -0.61
CA VAL A 157 -12.58 -7.48 -1.87
C VAL A 157 -11.41 -6.56 -1.55
N VAL A 158 -10.29 -6.73 -2.26
CA VAL A 158 -9.13 -5.83 -2.13
C VAL A 158 -9.45 -4.52 -2.84
N PRO A 159 -9.40 -3.36 -2.14
CA PRO A 159 -9.80 -2.09 -2.73
C PRO A 159 -8.80 -1.57 -3.77
N ASP A 160 -7.49 -1.71 -3.51
CA ASP A 160 -6.43 -1.28 -4.43
C ASP A 160 -5.27 -2.29 -4.41
N ARG A 161 -5.10 -3.01 -5.52
CA ARG A 161 -4.05 -4.02 -5.68
C ARG A 161 -2.67 -3.42 -5.92
N LYS A 162 -2.57 -2.21 -6.48
CA LYS A 162 -1.29 -1.51 -6.64
C LYS A 162 -0.78 -1.07 -5.29
N LEU A 163 -1.65 -0.48 -4.47
CA LEU A 163 -1.31 -0.13 -3.09
C LEU A 163 -0.93 -1.37 -2.28
N LEU A 164 -1.70 -2.46 -2.41
CA LEU A 164 -1.36 -3.73 -1.75
C LEU A 164 0.04 -4.20 -2.13
N ALA A 165 0.37 -4.21 -3.42
CA ALA A 165 1.70 -4.59 -3.90
C ALA A 165 2.81 -3.70 -3.34
N ARG A 166 2.59 -2.37 -3.28
CA ARG A 166 3.54 -1.42 -2.67
C ARG A 166 3.78 -1.72 -1.20
N LEU A 167 2.72 -1.94 -0.42
CA LEU A 167 2.83 -2.24 1.00
C LEU A 167 3.56 -3.57 1.25
N VAL A 168 3.32 -4.60 0.42
CA VAL A 168 4.07 -5.86 0.50
C VAL A 168 5.55 -5.61 0.25
N LEU A 169 5.92 -4.88 -0.82
CA LEU A 169 7.33 -4.57 -1.11
C LEU A 169 7.99 -3.81 0.03
N ILE A 170 7.30 -2.82 0.61
CA ILE A 170 7.81 -2.03 1.74
C ILE A 170 8.08 -2.90 2.95
N ARG A 171 7.12 -3.77 3.31
CA ARG A 171 7.28 -4.70 4.44
C ARG A 171 8.48 -5.61 4.23
N GLU A 172 8.59 -6.23 3.06
CA GLU A 172 9.68 -7.18 2.76
C GLU A 172 11.04 -6.48 2.70
N GLU A 173 11.13 -5.28 2.13
CA GLU A 173 12.38 -4.50 2.08
C GLU A 173 12.83 -4.03 3.47
N ALA A 174 11.89 -3.59 4.33
CA ALA A 174 12.19 -3.20 5.70
C ALA A 174 12.70 -4.40 6.52
N ARG A 175 12.08 -5.58 6.37
CA ARG A 175 12.49 -6.85 7.01
C ARG A 175 13.87 -7.31 6.54
N ASP A 176 14.11 -7.29 5.23
CA ASP A 176 15.40 -7.67 4.63
C ASP A 176 16.56 -6.81 5.19
N MET A 177 16.31 -5.50 5.36
CA MET A 177 17.30 -4.58 5.91
C MET A 177 17.63 -4.79 7.40
N MET A 178 16.78 -5.49 8.16
CA MET A 178 17.05 -5.80 9.56
C MET A 178 17.97 -7.02 9.76
N GLY A 179 18.46 -7.62 8.67
CA GLY A 179 19.51 -8.64 8.70
C GLY A 179 19.06 -10.07 9.02
N GLY A 180 17.77 -10.30 9.29
CA GLY A 180 17.24 -11.66 9.48
C GLY A 180 16.69 -12.30 8.19
N GLY A 181 16.57 -11.53 7.12
CA GLY A 181 16.13 -12.03 5.81
C GLY A 181 14.74 -12.68 5.87
N ILE A 182 14.51 -13.66 4.99
CA ILE A 182 13.23 -14.37 4.86
C ILE A 182 12.86 -15.23 6.09
N LEU A 183 13.85 -15.64 6.88
CA LEU A 183 13.68 -16.55 8.03
C LEU A 183 13.71 -15.82 9.38
N ASP A 184 13.67 -14.49 9.38
CA ASP A 184 13.66 -13.72 10.62
C ASP A 184 12.44 -14.11 11.46
N GLU A 185 12.64 -14.54 12.70
CA GLU A 185 11.56 -14.92 13.62
C GLU A 185 10.61 -13.75 13.90
N ARG A 186 11.08 -12.50 13.74
CA ARG A 186 10.26 -11.28 13.83
C ARG A 186 9.23 -11.17 12.70
N ASN A 187 9.38 -11.94 11.62
CA ASN A 187 8.47 -11.90 10.48
C ASN A 187 7.16 -12.65 10.74
N ASP A 188 7.08 -13.47 11.79
CA ASP A 188 5.90 -14.27 12.08
C ASP A 188 4.70 -13.41 12.52
N ARG A 189 3.63 -13.44 11.74
CA ARG A 189 2.33 -12.81 12.10
C ARG A 189 1.60 -13.50 13.27
N GLY A 190 2.24 -14.42 13.98
CA GLY A 190 1.66 -15.20 15.07
C GLY A 190 0.58 -16.20 14.63
N LEU A 191 0.47 -16.48 13.32
CA LEU A 191 -0.51 -17.46 12.83
C LEU A 191 -0.12 -18.87 13.31
N SER A 192 -0.93 -19.41 14.21
CA SER A 192 -0.82 -20.80 14.70
C SER A 192 -1.10 -21.84 13.62
N THR A 193 -1.81 -21.45 12.56
CA THR A 193 -2.15 -22.30 11.41
C THR A 193 -1.98 -21.55 10.11
N LEU A 194 -1.42 -22.22 9.09
CA LEU A 194 -1.28 -21.64 7.76
C LEU A 194 -2.66 -21.53 7.06
N PRO A 195 -2.94 -20.42 6.36
CA PRO A 195 -4.15 -20.27 5.56
C PRO A 195 -4.30 -21.36 4.48
N GLU A 196 -5.49 -21.97 4.39
CA GLU A 196 -5.74 -23.09 3.48
C GLU A 196 -5.55 -22.72 1.99
N ALA A 197 -5.94 -21.50 1.59
CA ALA A 197 -5.86 -21.07 0.20
C ALA A 197 -4.41 -20.92 -0.27
N GLU A 198 -3.59 -20.25 0.54
CA GLU A 198 -2.16 -20.04 0.30
C GLU A 198 -1.41 -21.37 0.27
N VAL A 199 -1.72 -22.29 1.19
CA VAL A 199 -1.12 -23.64 1.21
C VAL A 199 -1.50 -24.45 -0.02
N ASN A 200 -2.78 -24.42 -0.43
CA ASN A 200 -3.25 -25.11 -1.62
C ASN A 200 -2.59 -24.54 -2.89
N PHE A 201 -2.46 -23.22 -2.98
CA PHE A 201 -1.76 -22.59 -4.08
C PHE A 201 -0.28 -22.94 -4.10
N LEU A 202 0.39 -22.90 -2.94
CA LEU A 202 1.80 -23.29 -2.81
C LEU A 202 2.03 -24.73 -3.25
N ALA A 203 1.14 -25.66 -2.87
CA ALA A 203 1.21 -27.06 -3.30
C ALA A 203 1.11 -27.19 -4.84
N LYS A 204 0.24 -26.41 -5.50
CA LYS A 204 0.16 -26.33 -6.97
C LYS A 204 1.47 -25.82 -7.57
N LEU A 205 2.11 -24.83 -6.95
CA LEU A 205 3.37 -24.26 -7.43
C LEU A 205 4.56 -25.21 -7.29
N VAL A 206 4.62 -25.99 -6.21
CA VAL A 206 5.71 -26.97 -5.98
C VAL A 206 5.59 -28.16 -6.93
N ALA A 207 4.39 -28.51 -7.38
CA ALA A 207 4.17 -29.58 -8.35
C ALA A 207 4.69 -29.25 -9.77
N ILE A 208 5.05 -27.99 -10.04
CA ILE A 208 5.40 -27.50 -11.37
C ILE A 208 6.83 -26.96 -11.35
N LYS A 209 7.65 -27.33 -12.33
CA LYS A 209 9.04 -26.86 -12.41
C LYS A 209 9.10 -25.33 -12.60
N PRO A 210 10.12 -24.65 -12.04
CA PRO A 210 10.33 -23.22 -12.25
C PRO A 210 10.39 -22.87 -13.75
N GLY A 211 9.66 -21.83 -14.14
CA GLY A 211 9.59 -21.43 -15.55
C GLY A 211 8.44 -20.45 -15.85
N LYS A 212 8.21 -20.22 -17.15
CA LYS A 212 7.21 -19.26 -17.64
C LYS A 212 5.78 -19.59 -17.16
N THR A 213 5.40 -20.87 -17.18
CA THR A 213 4.08 -21.30 -16.70
C THR A 213 3.86 -20.94 -15.23
N LEU A 214 4.87 -21.22 -14.40
CA LEU A 214 4.84 -20.89 -12.98
C LEU A 214 4.75 -19.38 -12.75
N GLN A 215 5.55 -18.60 -13.48
CA GLN A 215 5.51 -17.14 -13.44
C GLN A 215 4.13 -16.58 -13.83
N THR A 216 3.50 -17.12 -14.88
CA THR A 216 2.16 -16.70 -15.32
C THR A 216 1.09 -17.01 -14.28
N MET A 217 1.18 -18.16 -13.59
CA MET A 217 0.26 -18.49 -12.49
C MET A 217 0.41 -17.51 -11.32
N ILE A 218 1.64 -17.26 -10.86
CA ILE A 218 1.90 -16.27 -9.80
C ILE A 218 1.37 -14.90 -10.23
N LYS A 219 1.68 -14.45 -11.45
CA LYS A 219 1.23 -13.17 -11.98
C LYS A 219 -0.29 -13.05 -12.03
N SER A 220 -0.98 -14.10 -12.45
CA SER A 220 -2.45 -14.13 -12.50
C SER A 220 -3.05 -13.99 -11.11
N VAL A 221 -2.53 -14.71 -10.12
CA VAL A 221 -3.02 -14.65 -8.73
C VAL A 221 -2.76 -13.28 -8.11
N MET A 222 -1.55 -12.72 -8.24
CA MET A 222 -1.22 -11.40 -7.70
C MET A 222 -2.11 -10.29 -8.31
N GLN A 223 -2.47 -10.42 -9.58
CA GLN A 223 -3.40 -9.51 -10.28
C GLN A 223 -4.88 -9.70 -9.89
N GLY A 224 -5.22 -10.73 -9.12
CA GLY A 224 -6.60 -11.00 -8.73
C GLY A 224 -7.38 -11.89 -9.69
N LYS A 225 -6.70 -12.80 -10.37
CA LYS A 225 -7.31 -13.77 -11.27
C LYS A 225 -7.10 -15.19 -10.72
N GLY A 226 -7.94 -16.13 -11.15
CA GLY A 226 -7.85 -17.52 -10.70
C GLY A 226 -7.96 -17.64 -9.17
N ASP A 227 -6.98 -18.27 -8.54
CA ASP A 227 -6.93 -18.48 -7.09
C ASP A 227 -6.87 -17.16 -6.28
N GLY A 228 -6.55 -16.02 -6.91
CA GLY A 228 -6.52 -14.69 -6.27
C GLY A 228 -7.77 -13.82 -6.51
N ALA A 229 -8.78 -14.33 -7.22
CA ALA A 229 -9.96 -13.55 -7.61
C ALA A 229 -10.92 -13.30 -6.44
N ASP A 230 -11.38 -12.06 -6.31
CA ASP A 230 -12.31 -11.61 -5.26
C ASP A 230 -13.76 -12.10 -5.48
N ASN A 231 -14.04 -12.75 -6.62
CA ASN A 231 -15.41 -13.04 -7.05
C ASN A 231 -16.12 -14.04 -6.14
N GLN A 232 -17.20 -13.55 -5.53
CA GLN A 232 -18.39 -14.33 -5.23
C GLN A 232 -19.12 -14.64 -6.55
N GLU A 233 -18.77 -15.73 -7.23
CA GLU A 233 -19.76 -16.37 -8.11
C GLU A 233 -20.74 -17.14 -7.22
N GLU A 234 -21.87 -16.50 -6.89
CA GLU A 234 -23.14 -17.20 -6.70
C GLU A 234 -23.63 -17.66 -8.08
N GLY A 235 -23.85 -18.96 -8.22
CA GLY A 235 -24.48 -19.56 -9.40
C GLY A 235 -23.51 -20.10 -10.45
N GLY A 236 -23.38 -21.43 -10.51
CA GLY A 236 -22.77 -22.12 -11.64
C GLY A 236 -21.99 -23.35 -11.22
N ASP A 237 -22.60 -24.52 -11.43
CA ASP A 237 -22.00 -25.85 -11.41
C ASP A 237 -20.59 -25.84 -12.04
N ARG A 238 -19.55 -25.80 -11.21
CA ARG A 238 -18.18 -26.10 -11.61
C ARG A 238 -17.68 -27.23 -10.73
N PRO A 239 -17.18 -28.34 -11.30
CA PRO A 239 -16.72 -29.47 -10.51
C PRO A 239 -15.58 -29.00 -9.60
N PRO A 240 -15.51 -29.51 -8.36
CA PRO A 240 -14.55 -29.04 -7.38
C PRO A 240 -13.14 -29.30 -7.88
N GLY A 241 -12.43 -28.23 -8.25
CA GLY A 241 -11.00 -28.24 -8.55
C GLY A 241 -10.18 -28.40 -7.27
N GLY A 242 -10.41 -29.48 -6.54
CA GLY A 242 -9.56 -29.95 -5.46
C GLY A 242 -8.60 -30.99 -5.98
N ILE A 243 -7.35 -30.95 -5.51
CA ILE A 243 -6.47 -32.11 -5.58
C ILE A 243 -7.21 -33.25 -4.88
N ALA A 244 -7.51 -34.31 -5.64
CA ALA A 244 -8.14 -35.57 -5.23
C ALA A 244 -8.61 -35.64 -3.75
N GLY A 245 -9.90 -35.34 -3.52
CA GLY A 245 -10.63 -35.93 -2.39
C GLY A 245 -10.58 -35.24 -1.02
N ARG A 246 -10.14 -33.99 -0.89
CA ARG A 246 -10.38 -33.20 0.34
C ARG A 246 -11.24 -31.97 0.04
N GLY A 247 -12.55 -32.09 0.29
CA GLY A 247 -13.43 -30.93 0.40
C GLY A 247 -13.05 -30.10 1.64
N SER A 248 -13.29 -28.79 1.58
CA SER A 248 -13.06 -27.89 2.72
C SER A 248 -13.81 -28.41 3.95
N VAL A 249 -13.08 -28.65 5.03
CA VAL A 249 -13.59 -29.21 6.30
C VAL A 249 -14.68 -28.32 6.93
N THR A 250 -14.82 -27.08 6.47
CA THR A 250 -15.74 -26.08 7.03
C THR A 250 -16.92 -25.72 6.13
N GLY A 251 -17.00 -26.25 4.90
CA GLY A 251 -18.07 -25.92 3.94
C GLY A 251 -18.08 -24.46 3.44
N ARG A 252 -17.15 -23.61 3.89
CA ARG A 252 -16.94 -22.25 3.35
C ARG A 252 -15.89 -22.30 2.24
N LYS A 253 -16.17 -21.65 1.10
CA LYS A 253 -15.15 -21.46 0.05
C LYS A 253 -13.92 -20.79 0.69
N PRO A 254 -12.70 -21.30 0.46
CA PRO A 254 -11.49 -20.69 1.00
C PRO A 254 -11.35 -19.26 0.46
N ARG A 255 -10.81 -18.36 1.29
CA ARG A 255 -10.57 -16.97 0.88
C ARG A 255 -9.63 -16.94 -0.34
N PRO A 256 -9.72 -15.93 -1.22
CA PRO A 256 -8.77 -15.80 -2.32
C PRO A 256 -7.34 -15.66 -1.79
N VAL A 257 -6.37 -16.17 -2.53
CA VAL A 257 -4.94 -16.05 -2.19
C VAL A 257 -4.56 -14.57 -2.16
N ARG A 258 -3.97 -14.14 -1.04
CA ARG A 258 -3.54 -12.75 -0.83
C ARG A 258 -2.01 -12.64 -0.90
N PRO A 259 -1.43 -11.67 -1.62
CA PRO A 259 0.02 -11.52 -1.79
C PRO A 259 0.84 -11.53 -0.49
N GLY A 260 0.43 -10.77 0.52
CA GLY A 260 1.08 -10.65 1.82
C GLY A 260 1.01 -11.94 2.63
N MET A 261 -0.19 -12.55 2.70
CA MET A 261 -0.41 -13.87 3.33
C MET A 261 0.32 -15.01 2.60
N PHE A 262 0.41 -14.92 1.27
CA PHE A 262 1.10 -15.91 0.45
C PHE A 262 2.60 -15.91 0.69
N LEU A 263 3.25 -14.74 0.70
CA LEU A 263 4.67 -14.63 1.03
C LEU A 263 4.96 -15.08 2.47
N GLU A 264 4.10 -14.71 3.42
CA GLU A 264 4.20 -15.20 4.80
C GLU A 264 4.15 -16.74 4.88
N THR A 265 3.22 -17.35 4.13
CA THR A 265 3.08 -18.82 4.04
C THR A 265 4.34 -19.45 3.44
N VAL A 266 4.91 -18.86 2.39
CA VAL A 266 6.16 -19.33 1.77
C VAL A 266 7.31 -19.25 2.78
N SER A 267 7.45 -18.14 3.51
CA SER A 267 8.51 -17.95 4.52
C SER A 267 8.40 -18.96 5.66
N LYS A 268 7.18 -19.21 6.17
CA LYS A 268 6.95 -20.21 7.22
C LYS A 268 7.28 -21.64 6.78
N VAL A 269 6.89 -22.01 5.56
CA VAL A 269 7.23 -23.34 5.01
C VAL A 269 8.73 -23.46 4.79
N LEU A 270 9.40 -22.41 4.31
CA LEU A 270 10.86 -22.36 4.22
C LEU A 270 11.54 -22.53 5.58
N GLY A 271 11.08 -21.81 6.61
CA GLY A 271 11.59 -21.97 7.98
C GLY A 271 11.42 -23.39 8.54
N GLY A 272 10.28 -24.03 8.25
CA GLY A 272 10.05 -25.44 8.57
C GLY A 272 11.02 -26.39 7.86
N ILE A 273 11.31 -26.14 6.58
CA ILE A 273 12.27 -26.95 5.79
C ILE A 273 13.70 -26.80 6.32
N TYR A 274 14.10 -25.57 6.64
CA TYR A 274 15.43 -25.28 7.15
C TYR A 274 15.64 -25.81 8.58
N SER A 275 14.61 -25.80 9.42
CA SER A 275 14.68 -26.36 10.79
C SER A 275 14.62 -27.90 10.80
N GLY A 276 13.88 -28.52 9.88
CA GLY A 276 13.77 -29.97 9.79
C GLY A 276 14.44 -30.49 8.53
N ASN A 277 15.71 -30.92 8.62
CA ASN A 277 16.56 -31.68 7.64
C ASN A 277 15.92 -32.18 6.32
N SER A 278 15.26 -31.33 5.55
CA SER A 278 14.49 -31.71 4.37
C SER A 278 15.16 -31.21 3.10
N SER A 279 14.69 -31.69 1.94
CA SER A 279 15.41 -31.58 0.67
C SER A 279 15.71 -30.13 0.29
N GLY A 280 17.00 -29.79 0.14
CA GLY A 280 17.45 -28.47 -0.31
C GLY A 280 16.91 -28.05 -1.68
N ILE A 281 16.46 -29.00 -2.51
CA ILE A 281 15.81 -28.70 -3.81
C ILE A 281 14.46 -28.00 -3.59
N MET A 282 13.70 -28.42 -2.57
CA MET A 282 12.42 -27.79 -2.24
C MET A 282 12.63 -26.38 -1.67
N ALA A 283 13.66 -26.19 -0.84
CA ALA A 283 14.03 -24.87 -0.34
C ALA A 283 14.38 -23.91 -1.48
N GLN A 284 15.25 -24.32 -2.41
CA GLN A 284 15.62 -23.51 -3.57
C GLN A 284 14.41 -23.17 -4.47
N HIS A 285 13.48 -24.11 -4.62
CA HIS A 285 12.25 -23.88 -5.38
C HIS A 285 11.38 -22.79 -4.72
N LEU A 286 11.22 -22.86 -3.40
CA LEU A 286 10.43 -21.90 -2.65
C LEU A 286 11.10 -20.52 -2.57
N GLU A 287 12.42 -20.44 -2.44
CA GLU A 287 13.17 -19.18 -2.56
C GLU A 287 12.98 -18.55 -3.94
N TRP A 288 12.98 -19.38 -5.01
CA TRP A 288 12.68 -18.90 -6.35
C TRP A 288 11.25 -18.34 -6.44
N VAL A 289 10.25 -19.03 -5.87
CA VAL A 289 8.86 -18.57 -5.82
C VAL A 289 8.74 -17.25 -5.07
N HIS A 290 9.39 -17.12 -3.91
CA HIS A 290 9.40 -15.90 -3.11
C HIS A 290 9.96 -14.72 -3.91
N ARG A 291 11.19 -14.86 -4.44
CA ARG A 291 11.84 -13.80 -5.23
C ARG A 291 11.02 -13.42 -6.46
N LYS A 292 10.50 -14.41 -7.20
CA LYS A 292 9.71 -14.16 -8.41
C LYS A 292 8.39 -13.45 -8.11
N THR A 293 7.79 -13.73 -6.96
CA THR A 293 6.59 -13.03 -6.49
C THR A 293 6.89 -11.57 -6.22
N LEU A 294 8.01 -11.23 -5.57
CA LEU A 294 8.43 -9.84 -5.35
C LEU A 294 8.68 -9.09 -6.66
N GLU A 295 9.32 -9.72 -7.65
CA GLU A 295 9.51 -9.12 -8.98
C GLU A 295 8.18 -8.81 -9.67
N ILE A 296 7.20 -9.72 -9.58
CA ILE A 296 5.86 -9.52 -10.14
C ILE A 296 5.11 -8.40 -9.40
N LEU A 297 5.24 -8.32 -8.08
CA LEU A 297 4.63 -7.26 -7.30
C LEU A 297 5.26 -5.90 -7.60
N GLN A 298 6.56 -5.86 -7.88
CA GLN A 298 7.25 -4.65 -8.35
C GLN A 298 6.68 -4.15 -9.69
N GLU A 299 6.43 -5.06 -10.65
CA GLU A 299 5.75 -4.72 -11.93
C GLU A 299 4.29 -4.29 -11.74
N LEU A 300 3.62 -4.77 -10.69
CA LEU A 300 2.22 -4.43 -10.41
C LEU A 300 2.09 -3.07 -9.71
N ALA A 301 3.03 -2.76 -8.83
CA ALA A 301 3.03 -1.58 -7.98
C ALA A 301 3.29 -0.27 -8.76
N PHE A 302 4.10 -0.32 -9.82
CA PHE A 302 4.61 0.83 -10.56
C PHE A 302 4.64 0.54 -12.06
#